data_AF-A0A5E6NDG6-F1
#
_entry.id   AF-A0A5E6NDG6-F1
#
_cell.length_a   1.000
_cell.length_b   1.000
_cell.length_c   1.000
_cell.angle_alpha   90.00
_cell.angle_beta   90.00
_cell.angle_gamma   90.00
#
_symmetry.space_group_name_H-M   'P 1'
#
loop_
_entity.id
_entity.type
_entity.pdbx_description
1 polymer ?
#
loop_
_entity_poly.entity_id
_entity_poly.type
_entity_poly.pdbx_seq_one_letter_code
_entity_poly.pdbx_strand_id
1 'polypeptide(L)'
;MNNTPKSFYVLYPKDKKIKDTLNAIKILSDNSQRTAAHITVRGPYSKKLTKSIVDAYSKDIANTSLHFSEVANFFDCGQNTVFFKCDDNEKLRKIWKKKGYKDFKPHITLYNGTDEVFAKKLFERLQQNFKSFDFKVDRLSFLESKSSDDMDFYRPKIETRLG
;
A
#
# COMPACT_ATOMS: atom_id res chain seq x y z
N MET A 1 12.53 -11.35 -22.02
CA MET A 1 11.51 -11.97 -21.15
C MET A 1 10.27 -11.08 -21.19
N ASN A 2 9.12 -11.59 -21.63
CA ASN A 2 7.88 -10.82 -21.65
C ASN A 2 7.44 -10.56 -20.20
N ASN A 3 7.73 -9.37 -19.71
CA ASN A 3 7.43 -8.95 -18.35
C ASN A 3 5.94 -8.58 -18.29
N THR A 4 5.06 -9.59 -18.20
CA THR A 4 3.62 -9.34 -18.05
C THR A 4 3.41 -8.47 -16.80
N PRO A 5 2.70 -7.32 -16.92
CA PRO A 5 2.44 -6.45 -15.78
C PRO A 5 1.86 -7.25 -14.62
N LYS A 6 2.55 -7.26 -13.48
CA LYS A 6 2.04 -7.89 -12.27
C LYS A 6 0.97 -7.00 -11.70
N SER A 7 -0.25 -7.49 -11.62
CA SER A 7 -1.35 -6.74 -11.02
C SER A 7 -1.63 -7.19 -9.59
N PHE A 8 -2.07 -6.25 -8.77
CA PHE A 8 -2.39 -6.47 -7.37
C PHE A 8 -3.80 -5.99 -7.09
N TYR A 9 -4.35 -6.47 -5.98
CA TYR A 9 -5.52 -5.87 -5.37
C TYR A 9 -5.14 -5.32 -4.01
N VAL A 10 -5.62 -4.11 -3.75
CA VAL A 10 -5.24 -3.30 -2.60
C VAL A 10 -6.45 -2.72 -1.91
N LEU A 11 -6.25 -2.28 -0.67
CA LEU A 11 -7.21 -1.52 0.11
C LEU A 11 -6.67 -0.12 0.36
N TYR A 12 -7.55 0.87 0.25
CA TYR A 12 -7.29 2.26 0.59
C TYR A 12 -8.11 2.66 1.83
N PRO A 13 -7.65 3.65 2.61
CA PRO A 13 -8.50 4.28 3.61
C PRO A 13 -9.75 4.87 2.95
N LYS A 14 -10.91 4.64 3.56
CA LYS A 14 -12.20 5.18 3.14
C LYS A 14 -12.30 6.68 3.44
N ASP A 15 -11.76 7.10 4.58
CA ASP A 15 -11.71 8.51 4.96
C ASP A 15 -10.66 9.27 4.13
N LYS A 16 -11.09 10.36 3.49
CA LYS A 16 -10.23 11.15 2.61
C LYS A 16 -9.09 11.84 3.38
N LYS A 17 -9.35 12.35 4.58
CA LYS A 17 -8.31 13.04 5.37
C LYS A 17 -7.21 12.06 5.76
N ILE A 18 -7.58 10.87 6.26
CA ILE A 18 -6.62 9.81 6.59
C ILE A 18 -5.84 9.40 5.34
N LYS A 19 -6.52 9.19 4.21
CA LYS A 19 -5.87 8.84 2.93
C LYS A 19 -4.84 9.90 2.53
N ASP A 20 -5.20 11.18 2.58
CA ASP A 20 -4.33 12.28 2.19
C ASP A 20 -3.14 12.43 3.14
N THR A 21 -3.36 12.28 4.45
CA THR A 21 -2.28 12.27 5.46
C THR A 21 -1.29 11.13 5.20
N LEU A 22 -1.77 9.91 4.96
CA LEU A 22 -0.91 8.77 4.68
C LEU A 22 -0.14 8.93 3.36
N ASN A 23 -0.78 9.54 2.34
CA ASN A 23 -0.10 9.88 1.10
C ASN A 23 1.01 10.91 1.34
N ALA A 24 0.74 11.96 2.13
CA ALA A 24 1.74 12.97 2.46
C ALA A 24 2.95 12.37 3.19
N ILE A 25 2.73 11.50 4.18
CA ILE A 25 3.80 10.78 4.87
C ILE A 25 4.60 9.93 3.88
N LYS A 26 3.91 9.21 2.99
CA LYS A 26 4.55 8.37 1.97
C LYS A 26 5.41 9.19 1.00
N ILE A 27 5.00 10.40 0.61
CA ILE A 27 5.80 11.31 -0.23
C ILE A 27 7.08 11.72 0.46
N LEU A 28 6.94 12.20 1.69
CA LEU A 28 8.05 12.71 2.49
C LEU A 28 9.05 11.59 2.80
N SER A 29 8.55 10.36 2.91
CA SER A 29 9.36 9.17 3.10
C SER A 29 10.03 8.72 1.81
N ASP A 30 9.32 8.75 0.68
CA ASP A 30 9.79 8.16 -0.58
C ASP A 30 9.15 8.87 -1.79
N ASN A 31 9.85 9.85 -2.34
CA ASN A 31 9.42 10.59 -3.53
C ASN A 31 9.45 9.73 -4.83
N SER A 32 10.00 8.51 -4.76
CA SER A 32 10.01 7.54 -5.86
C SER A 32 8.74 6.69 -5.90
N GLN A 33 7.86 6.79 -4.90
CA GLN A 33 6.59 6.07 -4.91
C GLN A 33 5.61 6.63 -5.95
N ARG A 34 4.82 5.73 -6.54
CA ARG A 34 3.93 6.03 -7.68
C ARG A 34 2.46 5.75 -7.39
N THR A 35 2.17 5.25 -6.20
CA THR A 35 0.84 4.80 -5.80
C THR A 35 0.46 5.42 -4.48
N ALA A 36 -0.83 5.71 -4.30
CA ALA A 36 -1.37 6.12 -3.00
C ALA A 36 -1.01 5.10 -1.91
N ALA A 37 -0.92 5.54 -0.66
CA ALA A 37 -0.76 4.66 0.49
C ALA A 37 -1.89 3.62 0.54
N HIS A 38 -1.51 2.35 0.63
CA HIS A 38 -2.43 1.23 0.52
C HIS A 38 -1.92 0.00 1.26
N ILE A 39 -2.83 -0.94 1.50
CA ILE A 39 -2.50 -2.30 1.94
C ILE A 39 -2.62 -3.22 0.72
N THR A 40 -1.52 -3.84 0.30
CA THR A 40 -1.59 -4.91 -0.70
C THR A 40 -2.15 -6.16 -0.06
N VAL A 41 -3.24 -6.70 -0.61
CA VAL A 41 -3.95 -7.85 -0.03
C VAL A 41 -3.92 -9.08 -0.93
N ARG A 42 -3.88 -8.89 -2.26
CA ARG A 42 -3.85 -10.01 -3.20
C ARG A 42 -2.92 -9.74 -4.38
N GLY A 43 -2.31 -10.80 -4.90
CA GLY A 43 -1.46 -10.77 -6.08
C GLY A 43 -0.12 -11.46 -5.88
N PRO A 44 0.79 -11.40 -6.86
CA PRO A 44 0.55 -10.83 -8.20
C PRO A 44 -0.41 -11.70 -9.03
N TYR A 45 -1.20 -11.07 -9.89
CA TYR A 45 -2.08 -11.72 -10.87
C TYR A 45 -1.63 -11.42 -12.30
N SER A 46 -1.70 -12.44 -13.16
CA SER A 46 -1.52 -12.29 -14.62
C SER A 46 -2.80 -11.84 -15.34
N LYS A 47 -3.97 -12.01 -14.72
CA LYS A 47 -5.28 -11.58 -15.23
C LYS A 47 -6.11 -11.00 -14.09
N LYS A 48 -6.92 -9.98 -14.37
CA LYS A 48 -7.85 -9.40 -13.39
C LYS A 48 -8.84 -10.47 -12.92
N LEU A 49 -9.19 -10.42 -11.63
CA LEU A 49 -10.34 -11.14 -11.09
C LEU A 49 -11.62 -10.65 -11.76
N THR A 50 -12.62 -11.52 -11.86
CA THR A 50 -13.94 -11.15 -12.35
C THR A 50 -14.59 -10.12 -11.42
N LYS A 51 -15.50 -9.32 -11.98
CA LYS A 51 -16.25 -8.30 -11.21
C LYS A 51 -16.98 -8.94 -10.01
N SER A 52 -17.62 -10.10 -10.21
CA SER A 52 -18.34 -10.80 -9.14
C SER A 52 -17.44 -11.18 -7.95
N ILE A 53 -16.22 -11.65 -8.21
CA ILE A 53 -15.25 -11.97 -7.15
C ILE A 53 -14.81 -10.69 -6.42
N VAL A 54 -14.53 -9.62 -7.16
CA VAL A 54 -14.13 -8.34 -6.58
C VAL A 54 -15.25 -7.76 -5.71
N ASP A 55 -16.50 -7.82 -6.17
CA ASP A 55 -17.66 -7.31 -5.46
C ASP A 55 -17.94 -8.13 -4.19
N ALA A 56 -17.81 -9.47 -4.24
CA ALA A 56 -17.92 -10.33 -3.07
C ALA A 56 -16.89 -9.97 -1.99
N TYR A 57 -15.60 -9.90 -2.35
CA TYR A 57 -14.55 -9.52 -1.40
C TYR A 57 -14.69 -8.09 -0.90
N SER A 58 -15.16 -7.17 -1.77
CA SER A 58 -15.41 -5.78 -1.37
C SER A 58 -16.52 -5.71 -0.33
N LYS A 59 -17.60 -6.49 -0.51
CA LYS A 59 -18.70 -6.58 0.46
C LYS A 59 -18.22 -7.12 1.82
N ASP A 60 -17.37 -8.15 1.82
CA ASP A 60 -16.85 -8.75 3.05
C ASP A 60 -16.00 -7.77 3.87
N ILE A 61 -15.15 -6.99 3.19
CA ILE A 61 -14.18 -6.09 3.85
C ILE A 61 -14.73 -4.68 4.08
N ALA A 62 -15.80 -4.26 3.41
CA ALA A 62 -16.32 -2.91 3.49
C ALA A 62 -16.59 -2.46 4.93
N ASN A 63 -16.20 -1.22 5.24
CA ASN A 63 -16.31 -0.57 6.55
C ASN A 63 -15.57 -1.28 7.69
N THR A 64 -14.74 -2.29 7.41
CA THR A 64 -13.87 -2.92 8.42
C THR A 64 -12.86 -1.90 8.91
N SER A 65 -12.81 -1.70 10.23
CA SER A 65 -11.76 -0.91 10.87
C SER A 65 -10.49 -1.76 10.95
N LEU A 66 -9.39 -1.22 10.44
CA LEU A 66 -8.06 -1.84 10.53
C LEU A 66 -7.20 -1.01 11.47
N HIS A 67 -6.56 -1.69 12.43
CA HIS A 67 -5.71 -1.08 13.45
C HIS A 67 -4.25 -1.14 13.06
N PHE A 68 -3.54 -0.03 13.27
CA PHE A 68 -2.11 0.09 13.03
C PHE A 68 -1.39 0.39 14.33
N SER A 69 -0.72 -0.62 14.89
CA SER A 69 -0.18 -0.60 16.25
C SER A 69 1.26 -0.08 16.33
N GLU A 70 2.04 -0.23 15.26
CA GLU A 70 3.47 0.11 15.27
C GLU A 70 4.05 0.50 13.91
N VAL A 71 5.19 1.18 13.96
CA VAL A 71 6.13 1.30 12.85
C VAL A 71 7.01 0.06 12.86
N ALA A 72 7.18 -0.57 11.70
CA ALA A 72 8.00 -1.76 11.54
C ALA A 72 8.84 -1.68 10.27
N ASN A 73 9.73 -2.66 10.10
CA ASN A 73 10.68 -2.70 9.00
C ASN A 73 10.95 -4.14 8.51
N PHE A 74 11.67 -4.26 7.38
CA PHE A 74 12.19 -5.54 6.87
C PHE A 74 13.73 -5.54 6.76
N PHE A 75 14.43 -4.84 7.65
CA PHE A 75 15.89 -4.69 7.59
C PHE A 75 16.60 -6.05 7.66
N ASP A 76 16.14 -6.97 8.51
CA ASP A 76 16.70 -8.32 8.66
C ASP A 76 16.54 -9.20 7.41
N CYS A 77 15.71 -8.78 6.45
CA CYS A 77 15.52 -9.45 5.16
C CYS A 77 16.40 -8.87 4.05
N GLY A 78 17.38 -8.00 4.39
CA GLY A 78 18.19 -7.26 3.42
C GLY A 78 17.39 -6.22 2.63
N GLN A 79 16.23 -5.80 3.15
CA GLN A 79 15.37 -4.80 2.53
C GLN A 79 15.36 -3.52 3.37
N ASN A 80 15.44 -2.37 2.73
CA ASN A 80 15.32 -1.08 3.42
C ASN A 80 13.87 -0.63 3.52
N THR A 81 12.93 -1.54 3.79
CA THR A 81 11.50 -1.21 3.84
C THR A 81 11.10 -0.68 5.21
N VAL A 82 10.40 0.46 5.25
CA VAL A 82 9.74 1.00 6.45
C VAL A 82 8.24 1.09 6.21
N PHE A 83 7.44 0.64 7.18
CA PHE A 83 5.99 0.54 7.04
C PHE A 83 5.24 0.72 8.35
N PHE A 84 3.96 1.08 8.25
CA PHE A 84 3.01 0.93 9.36
C PHE A 84 2.45 -0.48 9.34
N LYS A 85 2.60 -1.20 10.44
CA LYS A 85 2.08 -2.57 10.59
C LYS A 85 0.59 -2.51 10.88
N CYS A 86 -0.19 -3.26 10.10
CA CYS A 86 -1.58 -3.51 10.41
C CYS A 86 -1.65 -4.75 11.30
N ASP A 87 -2.48 -4.69 12.33
CA ASP A 87 -2.73 -5.81 13.21
C ASP A 87 -3.54 -6.90 12.53
N ASP A 88 -3.61 -8.04 13.21
CA ASP A 88 -4.40 -9.16 12.74
C ASP A 88 -5.90 -8.80 12.64
N ASN A 89 -6.53 -9.20 11.54
CA ASN A 89 -7.94 -8.96 11.29
C ASN A 89 -8.54 -10.11 10.49
N GLU A 90 -9.60 -10.72 11.03
CA GLU A 90 -10.25 -11.89 10.45
C GLU A 90 -10.80 -11.64 9.03
N LYS A 91 -11.44 -10.49 8.81
CA LYS A 91 -11.98 -10.14 7.49
C LYS A 91 -10.87 -9.91 6.47
N LEU A 92 -9.77 -9.30 6.89
CA LEU A 92 -8.59 -9.10 6.05
C LEU A 92 -7.94 -10.44 5.68
N ARG A 93 -7.87 -11.40 6.61
CA ARG A 93 -7.39 -12.76 6.34
C ARG A 93 -8.23 -13.48 5.28
N LYS A 94 -9.57 -13.38 5.35
CA LYS A 94 -10.49 -14.00 4.37
C LYS A 94 -10.21 -13.56 2.93
N ILE A 95 -9.80 -12.31 2.74
CA ILE A 95 -9.49 -11.75 1.43
C ILE A 95 -7.99 -11.76 1.10
N TRP A 96 -7.13 -12.35 1.93
CA TRP A 96 -5.68 -12.38 1.70
C TRP A 96 -5.28 -13.49 0.74
N LYS A 97 -4.48 -13.17 -0.29
CA LYS A 97 -3.84 -14.18 -1.17
C LYS A 97 -2.66 -13.57 -1.89
N LYS A 98 -1.51 -13.62 -1.23
CA LYS A 98 -0.23 -13.24 -1.82
C LYS A 98 0.52 -14.48 -2.29
N LYS A 99 0.51 -14.74 -3.60
CA LYS A 99 1.25 -15.89 -4.15
C LYS A 99 2.75 -15.66 -3.93
N GLY A 100 3.42 -16.56 -3.21
CA GLY A 100 4.85 -16.45 -2.90
C GLY A 100 5.18 -15.78 -1.57
N TYR A 101 4.19 -15.31 -0.79
CA TYR A 101 4.40 -14.77 0.55
C TYR A 101 3.65 -15.65 1.56
N LYS A 102 4.40 -16.37 2.42
CA LYS A 102 3.81 -17.34 3.37
C LYS A 102 3.13 -16.65 4.56
N ASP A 103 3.59 -15.46 4.94
CA ASP A 103 3.15 -14.80 6.17
C ASP A 103 2.01 -13.81 5.91
N PHE A 104 1.05 -13.78 6.85
CA PHE A 104 0.06 -12.72 6.93
C PHE A 104 0.67 -11.51 7.64
N LYS A 105 1.24 -10.59 6.85
CA LYS A 105 1.88 -9.35 7.31
C LYS A 105 1.24 -8.16 6.59
N PRO A 106 -0.01 -7.78 6.92
CA PRO A 106 -0.64 -6.60 6.32
C PRO A 106 0.09 -5.33 6.79
N HIS A 107 0.35 -4.42 5.88
CA HIS A 107 1.08 -3.20 6.18
C HIS A 107 0.83 -2.12 5.13
N ILE A 108 1.15 -0.87 5.48
CA ILE A 108 1.27 0.25 4.54
C ILE A 108 2.74 0.59 4.41
N THR A 109 3.31 0.34 3.23
CA THR A 109 4.69 0.71 2.92
C THR A 109 4.82 2.23 2.79
N LEU A 110 5.73 2.81 3.57
CA LEU A 110 6.09 4.23 3.52
C LEU A 110 7.32 4.45 2.65
N TYR A 111 8.35 3.64 2.88
CA TYR A 111 9.62 3.67 2.15
C TYR A 111 10.02 2.26 1.73
N ASN A 112 10.53 2.14 0.51
CA ASN A 112 11.10 0.89 -0.01
C ASN A 112 12.20 1.18 -1.05
N GLY A 113 13.18 1.99 -0.66
CA GLY A 113 14.28 2.41 -1.53
C GLY A 113 15.59 1.67 -1.26
N THR A 114 16.68 2.18 -1.82
CA THR A 114 18.02 1.57 -1.71
C THR A 114 18.91 2.22 -0.65
N ASP A 115 18.50 3.34 -0.05
CA ASP A 115 19.27 4.06 0.96
C ASP A 115 18.96 3.52 2.37
N GLU A 116 19.84 2.64 2.85
CA GLU A 116 19.74 2.02 4.17
C GLU A 116 19.86 3.04 5.31
N VAL A 117 20.74 4.02 5.18
CA VAL A 117 20.97 5.03 6.24
C VAL A 117 19.73 5.90 6.39
N PHE A 118 19.13 6.30 5.27
CA PHE A 118 17.86 7.01 5.28
C PHE A 118 16.75 6.16 5.89
N ALA A 119 16.63 4.89 5.50
CA ALA A 119 15.59 3.99 6.02
C ALA A 119 15.66 3.83 7.54
N LYS A 120 16.87 3.64 8.09
CA LYS A 120 17.10 3.54 9.54
C LYS A 120 16.71 4.82 10.27
N LYS A 121 17.16 5.98 9.77
CA LYS A 121 16.78 7.29 10.33
C LYS A 121 15.27 7.53 10.28
N LEU A 122 14.63 7.19 9.16
CA LEU A 122 13.18 7.31 9.01
C LEU A 122 12.44 6.44 10.03
N PHE A 123 12.86 5.18 10.17
CA PHE A 123 12.28 4.25 11.15
C PHE A 123 12.41 4.78 12.58
N GLU A 124 13.60 5.19 13.00
CA GLU A 124 13.86 5.76 14.33
C GLU A 124 12.98 6.98 14.62
N ARG A 125 12.86 7.90 13.65
CA ARG A 125 12.06 9.12 13.80
C ARG A 125 10.57 8.84 13.89
N LEU A 126 10.05 7.92 13.07
CA LEU A 126 8.64 7.56 13.10
C LEU A 126 8.27 6.83 14.39
N GLN A 127 9.16 5.97 14.91
CA GLN A 127 8.89 5.17 16.09
C GLN A 127 8.80 6.01 17.37
N GLN A 128 9.61 7.06 17.51
CA GLN A 128 9.70 7.89 18.73
C GLN A 128 8.36 8.50 19.19
N ASN A 129 7.47 8.82 18.25
CA ASN A 129 6.19 9.48 18.56
C ASN A 129 5.02 8.77 17.87
N PHE A 130 5.17 7.48 17.55
CA PHE A 130 4.11 6.75 16.88
C PHE A 130 2.89 6.66 17.80
N LYS A 131 1.75 7.09 17.28
CA LYS A 131 0.44 6.86 17.89
C LYS A 131 -0.30 5.88 17.01
N SER A 132 -0.80 4.81 17.61
CA SER A 132 -1.64 3.86 16.92
C SER A 132 -2.86 4.56 16.35
N PHE A 133 -3.32 4.12 15.19
CA PHE A 133 -4.49 4.70 14.53
C PHE A 133 -5.31 3.63 13.82
N ASP A 134 -6.57 3.96 13.61
CA ASP A 134 -7.52 3.12 12.90
C ASP A 134 -7.98 3.81 11.62
N PHE A 135 -8.28 3.02 10.59
CA PHE A 135 -9.15 3.51 9.54
C PHE A 135 -10.05 2.40 8.99
N LYS A 136 -11.21 2.84 8.48
CA LYS A 136 -12.11 1.98 7.72
C LYS A 136 -11.64 1.87 6.28
N VAL A 137 -11.77 0.69 5.70
CA VAL A 137 -11.58 0.46 4.26
C VAL A 137 -12.92 0.42 3.53
N ASP A 138 -12.92 0.77 2.24
CA ASP A 138 -14.13 0.82 1.44
C ASP A 138 -14.32 -0.45 0.61
N ARG A 139 -13.43 -0.68 -0.36
CA ARG A 139 -13.53 -1.78 -1.31
C ARG A 139 -12.19 -2.31 -1.75
N LEU A 140 -12.20 -3.50 -2.33
CA LEU A 140 -11.06 -4.06 -3.03
C LEU A 140 -10.85 -3.27 -4.33
N SER A 141 -9.65 -2.71 -4.50
CA SER A 141 -9.28 -1.89 -5.67
C SER A 141 -8.21 -2.57 -6.49
N PHE A 142 -8.35 -2.53 -7.82
CA PHE A 142 -7.31 -3.02 -8.73
C PHE A 142 -6.14 -2.04 -8.79
N LEU A 143 -4.92 -2.56 -8.69
CA LEU A 143 -3.68 -1.80 -8.85
C LEU A 143 -2.81 -2.47 -9.90
N GLU A 144 -2.53 -1.75 -10.98
CA GLU A 144 -1.58 -2.19 -12.00
C GLU A 144 -0.17 -1.77 -11.61
N SER A 145 0.79 -2.70 -11.70
CA SER A 145 2.20 -2.34 -11.58
C SER A 145 2.59 -1.50 -12.78
N LYS A 146 2.96 -0.24 -12.55
CA LYS A 146 3.40 0.67 -13.61
C LYS A 146 4.89 0.53 -13.88
N SER A 147 5.31 0.89 -15.09
CA SER A 147 6.73 1.05 -15.44
C SER A 147 7.33 2.24 -14.65
N SER A 148 8.66 2.35 -14.64
CA SER A 148 9.41 3.43 -14.01
C SER A 148 9.01 4.83 -14.47
N ASP A 149 8.39 4.94 -15.64
CA ASP A 149 8.23 6.20 -16.38
C ASP A 149 6.87 6.88 -16.11
N ASP A 150 5.90 6.15 -15.52
CA ASP A 150 4.54 6.63 -15.28
C ASP A 150 4.34 7.13 -13.84
N MET A 151 4.56 8.44 -13.64
CA MET A 151 4.38 9.16 -12.38
C MET A 151 2.96 9.70 -12.16
N ASP A 152 1.99 8.79 -12.08
CA ASP A 152 0.56 9.16 -12.08
C ASP A 152 0.05 9.86 -10.82
N PHE A 153 0.73 9.71 -9.68
CA PHE A 153 0.22 10.32 -8.45
C PHE A 153 0.57 11.83 -8.33
N TYR A 154 1.62 12.32 -9.01
CA TYR A 154 2.12 13.69 -8.80
C TYR A 154 2.31 14.54 -10.06
N ARG A 155 2.11 14.03 -11.28
CA ARG A 155 1.97 14.93 -12.42
C ARG A 155 0.51 15.36 -12.50
N PRO A 156 0.15 16.64 -12.27
CA PRO A 156 -1.01 17.18 -12.93
C PRO A 156 -0.86 16.81 -14.40
N LYS A 157 -1.92 16.34 -15.07
CA LYS A 157 -1.97 16.51 -16.51
C LYS A 157 -1.86 18.01 -16.72
N ILE A 158 -0.67 18.48 -17.06
CA ILE A 158 -0.54 19.77 -17.73
C ILE A 158 -1.19 19.49 -19.07
N GLU A 159 -2.52 19.67 -19.14
CA GLU A 159 -3.18 19.88 -20.40
C GLU A 159 -2.59 21.18 -20.93
N THR A 160 -1.56 21.06 -21.77
CA THR A 160 -1.26 22.09 -22.76
C THR A 160 -2.50 22.22 -23.62
N ARG A 161 -3.45 23.05 -23.18
CA ARG A 161 -4.37 23.73 -24.08
C ARG A 161 -3.53 24.78 -24.81
N LEU A 162 -2.80 24.32 -25.82
CA LEU A 162 -2.43 25.17 -26.94
C LEU A 162 -3.67 25.19 -27.85
N GLY A 163 -4.52 26.18 -27.59
CA GLY A 163 -5.49 26.71 -28.53
C GLY A 163 -5.19 28.19 -28.67
#